data_AF-A0A9D3VXU6-F1
#
_entry.id   AF-A0A9D3VXU6-F1
#
_cell.length_a   1.000
_cell.length_b   1.000
_cell.length_c   1.000
_cell.angle_alpha   90.00
_cell.angle_beta   90.00
_cell.angle_gamma   90.00
#
_symmetry.space_group_name_H-M   'P 1'
#
loop_
_entity.id
_entity.type
_entity.pdbx_description
1 polymer ?
#
loop_
_entity_poly.entity_id
_entity_poly.type
_entity_poly.pdbx_seq_one_letter_code
_entity_poly.pdbx_strand_id
1 'polypeptide(L)'
;MKFQLRLRQSKTIYNAFKELERLSHKFSKNLLDATNKFEKLITDKKEIDGLTATTLGLAAQTAVSKRHENATAENRPWMITLDAPSFISVMQHACNRALREELYHAYITRASSGDFDNTPIINHILKLRLEKAKLHNYNNYSKNRPTGLVNEWSVGVREILGSSLCGGIIFAVNIV
;
A
#
# COMPACT_ATOMS: atom_id res chain seq x y z
N MET A 1 34.45 -25.22 18.76
CA MET A 1 32.97 -25.30 18.79
C MET A 1 32.26 -23.93 18.69
N LYS A 2 32.55 -22.93 19.56
CA LYS A 2 31.86 -21.61 19.57
C LYS A 2 31.97 -20.79 18.26
N PHE A 3 33.08 -20.91 17.53
CA PHE A 3 33.30 -20.20 16.26
C PHE A 3 32.38 -20.70 15.12
N GLN A 4 32.23 -22.02 14.98
CA GLN A 4 31.33 -22.62 13.97
C GLN A 4 29.85 -22.27 14.23
N LEU A 5 29.43 -22.20 15.49
CA LEU A 5 28.08 -21.76 15.84
C LEU A 5 27.83 -20.29 15.44
N ARG A 6 28.81 -19.40 15.68
CA ARG A 6 28.72 -17.98 15.32
C ARG A 6 28.65 -17.77 13.80
N LEU A 7 29.44 -18.54 13.05
CA LEU A 7 29.41 -18.54 11.58
C LEU A 7 28.07 -19.04 11.02
N ARG A 8 27.50 -20.11 11.60
CA ARG A 8 26.16 -20.61 11.21
C ARG A 8 25.08 -19.56 11.46
N GLN A 9 25.08 -18.92 12.63
CA GLN A 9 24.13 -17.85 12.96
C GLN A 9 24.25 -16.65 12.01
N SER A 10 25.47 -16.20 11.72
CA SER A 10 25.73 -15.10 10.77
C SER A 10 25.16 -15.40 9.38
N LYS A 11 25.39 -16.63 8.87
CA LYS A 11 24.86 -17.06 7.58
C LYS A 11 23.33 -17.13 7.56
N THR A 12 22.70 -17.59 8.63
CA THR A 12 21.24 -17.61 8.76
C THR A 12 20.64 -16.20 8.75
N ILE A 13 21.24 -15.25 9.48
CA ILE A 13 20.79 -13.85 9.52
C ILE A 13 20.94 -13.20 8.13
N TYR A 14 22.06 -13.43 7.45
CA TYR A 14 22.30 -12.92 6.10
C TYR A 14 21.26 -13.42 5.10
N ASN A 15 20.96 -14.73 5.11
CA ASN A 15 19.95 -15.31 4.23
C ASN A 15 18.54 -14.76 4.53
N ALA A 16 18.18 -14.61 5.81
CA ALA A 16 16.90 -14.03 6.20
C ALA A 16 16.78 -12.55 5.77
N PHE A 17 17.87 -11.78 5.82
CA PHE A 17 17.90 -10.41 5.33
C PHE A 17 17.68 -10.33 3.82
N LYS A 18 18.42 -11.16 3.05
CA LYS A 18 18.26 -11.25 1.60
C LYS A 18 16.82 -11.61 1.19
N GLU A 19 16.21 -12.54 1.93
CA GLU A 19 14.83 -12.94 1.67
C GLU A 19 13.82 -11.84 2.03
N LEU A 20 14.04 -11.12 3.13
CA LEU A 20 13.23 -9.95 3.47
C LEU A 20 13.29 -8.87 2.39
N GLU A 21 14.48 -8.53 1.88
CA GLU A 21 14.63 -7.56 0.78
C GLU A 21 13.88 -8.02 -0.48
N ARG A 22 14.01 -9.30 -0.84
CA ARG A 22 13.30 -9.89 -1.97
C ARG A 22 11.79 -9.80 -1.81
N LEU A 23 11.27 -10.12 -0.63
CA LEU A 23 9.85 -10.06 -0.31
C LEU A 23 9.32 -8.63 -0.28
N SER A 24 10.08 -7.67 0.26
CA SER A 24 9.75 -6.25 0.23
C SER A 24 9.66 -5.73 -1.21
N HIS A 25 10.62 -6.08 -2.06
CA HIS A 25 10.57 -5.70 -3.48
C HIS A 25 9.34 -6.31 -4.18
N LYS A 26 9.04 -7.59 -3.92
CA LYS A 26 7.87 -8.27 -4.47
C LYS A 26 6.55 -7.63 -3.99
N PHE A 27 6.46 -7.26 -2.71
CA PHE A 27 5.31 -6.55 -2.16
C PHE A 27 5.04 -5.23 -2.89
N SER A 28 6.07 -4.38 -3.01
CA SER A 28 5.96 -3.08 -3.68
C SER A 28 5.60 -3.24 -5.16
N LYS A 29 6.19 -4.21 -5.84
CA LYS A 29 5.88 -4.51 -7.23
C LYS A 29 4.43 -4.96 -7.40
N ASN A 30 3.96 -5.92 -6.61
CA ASN A 30 2.57 -6.39 -6.65
C ASN A 30 1.57 -5.26 -6.41
N LEU A 31 1.87 -4.34 -5.48
CA LEU A 31 1.02 -3.18 -5.20
C LEU A 31 0.96 -2.21 -6.39
N LEU A 32 2.09 -1.95 -7.04
CA LEU A 32 2.17 -1.13 -8.24
C LEU A 32 1.40 -1.76 -9.40
N ASP A 33 1.62 -3.06 -9.64
CA ASP A 33 0.94 -3.81 -10.70
C ASP A 33 -0.58 -3.85 -10.47
N ALA A 34 -1.04 -4.06 -9.22
CA ALA A 34 -2.45 -4.02 -8.87
C ALA A 34 -3.06 -2.62 -9.05
N THR A 35 -2.31 -1.56 -8.75
CA THR A 35 -2.73 -0.17 -8.96
C THR A 35 -2.87 0.14 -10.44
N ASN A 36 -1.91 -0.31 -11.26
CA ASN A 36 -1.89 -0.10 -12.71
C ASN A 36 -2.91 -0.94 -13.47
N LYS A 37 -3.36 -2.07 -12.91
CA LYS A 37 -4.37 -2.95 -13.52
C LYS A 37 -5.77 -2.36 -13.45
N PHE A 38 -6.06 -1.52 -12.47
CA PHE A 38 -7.38 -0.91 -12.36
C PHE A 38 -7.50 0.28 -13.31
N GLU A 39 -8.47 0.18 -14.21
CA GLU A 39 -8.81 1.21 -15.18
C GLU A 39 -10.33 1.29 -15.25
N LYS A 40 -10.88 2.48 -15.00
CA LYS A 40 -12.31 2.76 -15.14
C LYS A 40 -12.50 3.82 -16.22
N LEU A 41 -13.00 3.37 -17.37
CA LEU A 41 -13.37 4.26 -18.47
C LEU A 41 -14.77 4.84 -18.20
N ILE A 42 -14.85 6.15 -18.03
CA ILE A 42 -16.11 6.87 -17.86
C ILE A 42 -16.47 7.57 -19.17
N THR A 43 -17.66 7.30 -19.67
CA THR A 43 -18.18 7.90 -20.91
C THR A 43 -19.38 8.81 -20.68
N ASP A 44 -20.08 8.66 -19.54
CA ASP A 44 -21.19 9.53 -19.15
C ASP A 44 -20.66 10.74 -18.36
N LYS A 45 -21.02 11.94 -18.81
CA LYS A 45 -20.69 13.20 -18.15
C LYS A 45 -21.37 13.33 -16.78
N LYS A 46 -22.48 12.63 -16.53
CA LYS A 46 -23.16 12.65 -15.23
C LYS A 46 -22.36 11.95 -14.13
N GLU A 47 -21.53 10.96 -14.50
CA GLU A 47 -20.75 10.21 -13.52
C GLU A 47 -19.58 11.01 -12.94
N ILE A 48 -19.08 12.00 -13.69
CA ILE A 48 -17.96 12.88 -13.30
C ILE A 48 -18.41 14.20 -12.64
N ASP A 49 -19.69 14.31 -12.29
CA ASP A 49 -20.21 15.53 -11.67
C ASP A 49 -19.49 15.85 -10.35
N GLY A 50 -19.17 17.14 -10.16
CA GLY A 50 -18.39 17.64 -9.02
C GLY A 50 -16.86 17.57 -9.17
N LEU A 51 -16.32 16.81 -10.14
CA LEU A 51 -14.86 16.75 -10.34
C LEU A 51 -14.29 18.09 -10.83
N THR A 52 -13.11 18.45 -10.30
CA THR A 52 -12.42 19.68 -10.72
C THR A 52 -11.88 19.56 -12.15
N ALA A 53 -11.72 20.69 -12.84
CA ALA A 53 -11.12 20.72 -14.18
C ALA A 53 -9.72 20.09 -14.20
N THR A 54 -8.95 20.22 -13.11
CA THR A 54 -7.64 19.57 -12.96
C THR A 54 -7.74 18.06 -12.95
N THR A 55 -8.71 17.51 -12.19
CA THR A 55 -8.95 16.06 -12.14
C THR A 55 -9.40 15.53 -13.51
N LEU A 56 -10.30 16.24 -14.19
CA LEU A 56 -10.75 15.86 -15.53
C LEU A 56 -9.63 15.91 -16.56
N GLY A 57 -8.74 16.91 -16.48
CA GLY A 57 -7.55 17.00 -17.31
C GLY A 57 -6.60 15.82 -17.10
N LEU A 58 -6.35 15.43 -15.85
CA LEU A 58 -5.52 14.26 -15.54
C LEU A 58 -6.15 12.96 -16.05
N ALA A 59 -7.45 12.79 -15.85
CA ALA A 59 -8.19 11.62 -16.33
C ALA A 59 -8.22 11.53 -17.86
N ALA A 60 -8.33 12.66 -18.55
CA ALA A 60 -8.24 12.73 -20.00
C ALA A 60 -6.83 12.41 -20.51
N GLN A 61 -5.78 12.96 -19.92
CA GLN A 61 -4.39 12.61 -20.26
C GLN A 61 -4.10 11.12 -20.06
N THR A 62 -4.65 10.53 -19.00
CA THR A 62 -4.57 9.10 -18.74
C THR A 62 -5.32 8.31 -19.81
N ALA A 63 -6.49 8.76 -20.25
CA ALA A 63 -7.25 8.15 -21.34
C ALA A 63 -6.48 8.20 -22.67
N VAL A 64 -5.85 9.34 -23.01
CA VAL A 64 -4.98 9.48 -24.19
C VAL A 64 -3.82 8.49 -24.13
N SER A 65 -3.16 8.37 -22.98
CA SER A 65 -2.06 7.41 -22.75
C SER A 65 -2.50 5.95 -22.91
N LYS A 66 -3.80 5.68 -22.74
CA LYS A 66 -4.46 4.37 -22.91
C LYS A 66 -5.15 4.23 -24.28
N ARG A 67 -4.74 5.01 -25.29
CA ARG A 67 -5.20 4.96 -26.69
C ARG A 67 -6.58 5.58 -26.95
N HIS A 68 -7.03 6.49 -26.10
CA HIS A 68 -8.20 7.33 -26.37
C HIS A 68 -7.78 8.76 -26.77
N GLU A 69 -7.29 8.92 -27.99
CA GLU A 69 -6.68 10.18 -28.48
C GLU A 69 -7.64 11.38 -28.49
N ASN A 70 -8.94 11.15 -28.59
CA ASN A 70 -9.96 12.19 -28.61
C ASN A 70 -10.39 12.67 -27.20
N ALA A 71 -9.80 12.11 -26.14
CA ALA A 71 -10.14 12.48 -24.77
C ALA A 71 -9.58 13.86 -24.41
N THR A 72 -10.45 14.75 -23.94
CA THR A 72 -10.04 16.06 -23.40
C THR A 72 -10.68 16.27 -22.03
N ALA A 73 -10.26 17.31 -21.30
CA ALA A 73 -10.86 17.61 -20.00
C ALA A 73 -12.40 17.82 -20.11
N GLU A 74 -12.85 18.37 -21.24
CA GLU A 74 -14.26 18.70 -21.49
C GLU A 74 -15.03 17.62 -22.25
N ASN A 75 -14.32 16.83 -23.07
CA ASN A 75 -14.90 15.77 -23.90
C ASN A 75 -14.44 14.38 -23.45
N ARG A 76 -15.43 13.51 -23.23
CA ARG A 76 -15.28 12.08 -23.01
C ARG A 76 -14.33 11.41 -24.03
N PRO A 77 -13.71 10.27 -23.67
CA PRO A 77 -13.82 9.57 -22.39
C PRO A 77 -12.79 10.01 -21.34
N TRP A 78 -13.11 9.80 -20.06
CA TRP A 78 -12.18 10.02 -18.94
C TRP A 78 -11.74 8.68 -18.36
N MET A 79 -10.44 8.52 -18.10
CA MET A 79 -9.91 7.31 -17.49
C MET A 79 -9.54 7.58 -16.03
N ILE A 80 -10.18 6.86 -15.12
CA ILE A 80 -9.89 6.93 -13.68
C ILE A 80 -9.06 5.72 -13.26
N THR A 81 -8.07 5.99 -12.41
CA THR A 81 -7.02 5.07 -11.97
C THR A 81 -6.86 5.16 -10.45
N LEU A 82 -6.15 4.20 -9.85
CA LEU A 82 -5.96 4.12 -8.39
C LEU A 82 -4.67 4.81 -7.89
N ASP A 83 -4.00 5.59 -8.75
CA ASP A 83 -2.91 6.46 -8.31
C ASP A 83 -3.44 7.52 -7.33
N ALA A 84 -2.57 7.96 -6.42
CA ALA A 84 -2.99 8.82 -5.32
C ALA A 84 -3.63 10.14 -5.81
N PRO A 85 -3.09 10.88 -6.81
CA PRO A 85 -3.73 12.10 -7.31
C PRO A 85 -5.14 11.89 -7.87
N SER A 86 -5.34 10.84 -8.66
CA SER A 86 -6.64 10.50 -9.25
C SER A 86 -7.65 10.05 -8.18
N PHE A 87 -7.25 9.09 -7.34
CA PHE A 87 -8.09 8.53 -6.28
C PHE A 87 -8.55 9.58 -5.26
N ILE A 88 -7.61 10.39 -4.74
CA ILE A 88 -7.91 11.42 -3.72
C ILE A 88 -8.90 12.43 -4.29
N SER A 89 -8.68 12.87 -5.53
CA SER A 89 -9.55 13.83 -6.20
C SER A 89 -10.98 13.30 -6.35
N VAL A 90 -11.16 12.04 -6.74
CA VAL A 90 -12.49 11.43 -6.86
C VAL A 90 -13.17 11.32 -5.51
N MET A 91 -12.45 10.91 -4.46
CA MET A 91 -13.04 10.81 -3.11
C MET A 91 -13.45 12.16 -2.52
N GLN A 92 -12.72 13.23 -2.84
CA GLN A 92 -12.98 14.56 -2.31
C GLN A 92 -14.07 15.30 -3.08
N HIS A 93 -14.14 15.13 -4.40
CA HIS A 93 -14.92 16.02 -5.26
C HIS A 93 -16.06 15.35 -6.02
N ALA A 94 -16.01 14.03 -6.27
CA ALA A 94 -17.07 13.38 -7.05
C ALA A 94 -18.39 13.40 -6.29
N CYS A 95 -19.47 13.90 -6.91
CA CYS A 95 -20.80 13.87 -6.33
C CYS A 95 -21.43 12.47 -6.40
N ASN A 96 -21.09 11.68 -7.42
CA ASN A 96 -21.62 10.33 -7.63
C ASN A 96 -21.17 9.35 -6.53
N ARG A 97 -22.11 8.92 -5.69
CA ARG A 97 -21.85 7.96 -4.60
C ARG A 97 -21.40 6.59 -5.11
N ALA A 98 -22.00 6.09 -6.19
CA ALA A 98 -21.67 4.77 -6.73
C ALA A 98 -20.23 4.75 -7.24
N LEU A 99 -19.78 5.83 -7.89
CA LEU A 99 -18.39 5.96 -8.33
C LEU A 99 -17.41 5.96 -7.15
N ARG A 100 -17.71 6.71 -6.08
CA ARG A 100 -16.87 6.69 -4.87
C ARG A 100 -16.84 5.32 -4.21
N GLU A 101 -17.97 4.63 -4.13
CA GLU A 101 -18.04 3.29 -3.56
C GLU A 101 -17.21 2.29 -4.36
N GLU A 102 -17.37 2.26 -5.68
CA GLU A 102 -16.60 1.38 -6.57
C GLU A 102 -15.09 1.62 -6.46
N LEU A 103 -14.65 2.88 -6.54
CA LEU A 103 -13.23 3.22 -6.40
C LEU A 103 -12.69 2.89 -5.01
N TYR A 104 -13.48 3.15 -3.95
CA TYR A 104 -13.07 2.88 -2.59
C TYR A 104 -12.84 1.38 -2.39
N HIS A 105 -13.80 0.55 -2.81
CA HIS A 105 -13.67 -0.90 -2.79
C HIS A 105 -12.44 -1.36 -3.57
N ALA A 106 -12.26 -0.87 -4.80
CA ALA A 106 -11.11 -1.20 -5.60
C ALA A 106 -9.78 -0.82 -4.93
N TYR A 107 -9.72 0.33 -4.25
CA TYR A 107 -8.53 0.82 -3.57
C TYR A 107 -8.15 0.01 -2.32
N ILE A 108 -9.14 -0.40 -1.51
CA ILE A 108 -8.90 -1.17 -0.27
C ILE A 108 -8.58 -2.64 -0.56
N THR A 109 -9.07 -3.19 -1.67
CA THR A 109 -8.78 -4.58 -2.08
C THR A 109 -7.58 -4.70 -3.02
N ARG A 110 -6.74 -3.65 -3.13
CA ARG A 110 -5.53 -3.72 -3.95
C ARG A 110 -4.56 -4.74 -3.39
N ALA A 111 -3.99 -5.55 -4.27
CA ALA A 111 -3.00 -6.56 -3.92
C ALA A 111 -3.45 -7.52 -2.80
N SER A 112 -4.75 -7.80 -2.70
CA SER A 112 -5.32 -8.72 -1.70
C SER A 112 -5.89 -10.01 -2.28
N SER A 113 -5.72 -10.24 -3.59
CA SER A 113 -6.24 -11.44 -4.27
C SER A 113 -5.50 -11.71 -5.59
N GLY A 114 -5.64 -12.94 -6.09
CA GLY A 114 -5.07 -13.38 -7.37
C GLY A 114 -3.55 -13.30 -7.43
N ASP A 115 -3.01 -12.96 -8.61
CA ASP A 115 -1.56 -12.96 -8.89
C ASP A 115 -0.77 -11.89 -8.11
N PHE A 116 -1.47 -10.89 -7.55
CA PHE A 116 -0.89 -9.79 -6.80
C PHE A 116 -1.15 -9.89 -5.29
N ASP A 117 -1.66 -11.02 -4.80
CA ASP A 117 -1.96 -11.19 -3.38
C ASP A 117 -0.69 -11.06 -2.52
N ASN A 118 -0.69 -10.04 -1.66
CA ASN A 118 0.36 -9.75 -0.71
C ASN A 118 0.14 -10.39 0.66
N THR A 119 -1.02 -10.99 0.92
CA THR A 119 -1.32 -11.71 2.17
C THR A 119 -0.25 -12.76 2.53
N PRO A 120 0.15 -13.69 1.63
CA PRO A 120 1.20 -14.65 1.94
C PRO A 120 2.57 -14.00 2.10
N ILE A 121 2.85 -12.93 1.36
CA ILE A 121 4.11 -12.18 1.44
C ILE A 121 4.25 -11.53 2.81
N ILE A 122 3.20 -10.86 3.30
CA ILE A 122 3.15 -10.25 4.64
C ILE A 122 3.38 -11.31 5.72
N ASN A 123 2.68 -12.45 5.63
CA ASN A 123 2.84 -13.54 6.59
C ASN A 123 4.29 -14.06 6.64
N HIS A 124 4.94 -14.17 5.49
CA HIS A 124 6.34 -14.59 5.41
C HIS A 124 7.29 -13.54 5.99
N ILE A 125 7.07 -12.25 5.68
CA ILE A 125 7.85 -11.15 6.26
C ILE A 125 7.74 -11.15 7.79
N LEU A 126 6.52 -11.31 8.33
CA LEU A 126 6.29 -11.36 9.78
C LEU A 126 6.99 -12.56 10.43
N LYS A 127 6.95 -13.73 9.80
CA LYS A 127 7.66 -14.93 10.26
C LYS A 127 9.17 -14.71 10.31
N LEU A 128 9.77 -14.20 9.24
CA LEU A 128 11.21 -13.91 9.18
C LEU A 128 11.64 -12.84 10.18
N ARG A 129 10.82 -11.80 10.38
CA ARG A 129 11.06 -10.75 11.39
C ARG A 129 11.01 -11.34 12.81
N LEU A 130 10.10 -12.26 13.09
CA LEU A 130 10.03 -12.96 14.38
C LEU A 130 11.23 -13.90 14.60
N GLU A 131 11.62 -14.67 13.60
CA GLU A 131 12.79 -15.55 13.66
C GLU A 131 14.07 -14.74 13.92
N LYS A 132 14.23 -13.60 13.24
CA LYS A 132 15.34 -12.66 13.49
C LYS A 132 15.30 -12.12 14.92
N ALA A 133 14.15 -11.73 15.45
CA ALA A 133 14.03 -11.24 16.82
C ALA A 133 14.50 -12.29 17.85
N LYS A 134 14.05 -13.55 17.67
CA LYS A 134 14.46 -14.69 18.53
C LYS A 134 15.97 -14.95 18.48
N LEU A 135 16.60 -14.85 17.31
CA LEU A 135 18.06 -14.99 17.17
C LEU A 135 18.86 -13.93 17.94
N HIS A 136 18.27 -12.74 18.14
CA HIS A 136 18.86 -11.65 18.92
C HIS A 136 18.39 -11.63 20.39
N ASN A 137 17.75 -12.70 20.88
CA ASN A 137 17.14 -12.80 22.22
C ASN A 137 16.10 -11.72 22.54
N TYR A 138 15.43 -11.18 21.51
CA TYR A 138 14.31 -10.27 21.67
C TYR A 138 12.98 -11.01 21.52
N ASN A 139 12.01 -10.70 22.38
CA ASN A 139 10.68 -11.30 22.32
C ASN A 139 9.90 -10.92 21.05
N ASN A 140 10.17 -9.74 20.48
CA ASN A 140 9.46 -9.20 19.32
C ASN A 140 10.41 -8.37 18.43
N TYR A 141 10.14 -8.34 17.12
CA TYR A 141 10.92 -7.57 16.14
C TYR A 141 10.94 -6.06 16.39
N SER A 142 9.89 -5.52 17.03
CA SER A 142 9.79 -4.11 17.43
C SER A 142 10.98 -3.63 18.28
N LYS A 143 11.67 -4.54 19.00
CA LYS A 143 12.81 -4.23 19.88
C LYS A 143 14.18 -4.23 19.17
N ASN A 144 14.25 -4.66 17.90
CA ASN A 144 15.51 -4.81 17.13
C ASN A 144 15.80 -3.64 16.16
N ARG A 145 15.04 -2.54 16.24
CA ARG A 145 15.34 -1.31 15.48
C ARG A 145 16.32 -0.47 16.31
N PRO A 146 17.47 0.01 15.78
CA PRO A 146 18.40 0.82 16.55
C PRO A 146 17.66 2.00 17.20
N THR A 147 17.71 2.02 18.52
CA THR A 147 16.94 2.86 19.40
C THR A 147 17.47 4.28 19.40
N GLY A 148 16.81 5.14 18.62
CA GLY A 148 16.74 6.58 18.88
C GLY A 148 15.30 7.10 19.00
N LEU A 149 14.30 6.37 18.48
CA LEU A 149 12.94 6.90 18.32
C LEU A 149 11.79 5.94 18.69
N VAL A 150 12.03 4.74 19.24
CA VAL A 150 10.92 3.75 19.46
C VAL A 150 10.58 3.55 20.94
N ASN A 151 11.51 3.87 21.84
CA ASN A 151 11.35 3.63 23.28
C ASN A 151 10.23 4.53 23.85
N GLU A 152 10.18 5.80 23.40
CA GLU A 152 9.11 6.75 23.76
C GLU A 152 7.77 6.41 23.08
N TRP A 153 7.80 5.91 21.85
CA TRP A 153 6.58 5.67 21.07
C TRP A 153 5.89 4.34 21.42
N SER A 154 6.59 3.32 21.91
CA SER A 154 5.93 2.04 22.27
C SER A 154 5.15 2.09 23.60
N VAL A 155 5.52 3.00 24.50
CA VAL A 155 4.73 3.35 25.70
C VAL A 155 3.62 4.32 25.29
N GLY A 156 3.96 5.38 24.53
CA GLY A 156 2.99 6.36 24.04
C GLY A 156 1.90 5.79 23.13
N VAL A 157 2.19 4.84 22.24
CA VAL A 157 1.19 4.22 21.34
C VAL A 157 0.17 3.39 22.13
N ARG A 158 0.57 2.76 23.25
CA ARG A 158 -0.37 2.02 24.10
C ARG A 158 -1.29 2.97 24.90
N GLU A 159 -0.76 4.12 25.29
CA GLU A 159 -1.48 5.17 26.02
C GLU A 159 -2.42 5.97 25.09
N ILE A 160 -1.98 6.24 23.85
CA ILE A 160 -2.74 6.96 22.81
C ILE A 160 -3.83 6.07 22.20
N LEU A 161 -3.57 4.77 21.94
CA LEU A 161 -4.59 3.86 21.42
C LEU A 161 -5.62 3.42 22.47
N GLY A 162 -5.31 3.58 23.76
CA GLY A 162 -6.28 3.35 24.84
C GLY A 162 -7.29 4.51 25.02
N SER A 163 -6.98 5.70 24.49
CA SER A 163 -7.78 6.92 24.69
C SER A 163 -8.50 7.42 23.44
N SER A 164 -8.17 6.92 22.24
CA SER A 164 -8.78 7.35 20.99
C SER A 164 -9.09 6.18 20.04
N LEU A 165 -10.02 5.33 20.47
CA LEU A 165 -10.74 4.44 19.55
C LEU A 165 -11.97 5.17 19.02
N CYS A 166 -11.78 5.96 17.95
CA CYS A 166 -12.81 6.15 16.93
C CYS A 166 -12.12 6.54 15.62
N GLY A 167 -12.07 5.62 14.66
CA GLY A 167 -11.49 5.87 13.32
C GLY A 167 -10.37 4.91 12.95
N GLY A 168 -10.65 3.61 12.89
CA GLY A 168 -9.77 2.68 12.18
C GLY A 168 -9.73 3.02 10.69
N ILE A 169 -8.53 3.09 10.10
CA ILE A 169 -8.20 2.81 8.67
C ILE A 169 -6.71 3.15 8.34
N ILE A 170 -5.97 3.93 9.14
CA ILE A 170 -4.65 4.47 8.71
C ILE A 170 -3.42 3.59 9.04
N PHE A 171 -3.55 2.44 9.70
CA PHE A 171 -2.35 1.72 10.19
C PHE A 171 -1.62 0.82 9.16
N ALA A 172 -2.14 0.65 7.95
CA ALA A 172 -1.57 -0.31 6.99
C ALA A 172 -0.36 0.21 6.18
N VAL A 173 -0.06 1.51 6.18
CA VAL A 173 0.90 2.08 5.21
C VAL A 173 2.37 2.04 5.67
N ASN A 174 2.66 1.80 6.96
CA ASN A 174 4.03 1.95 7.50
C ASN A 174 4.66 0.68 8.10
N ILE A 175 4.15 -0.51 7.75
CA ILE A 175 4.67 -1.79 8.29
C ILE A 175 5.42 -2.63 7.25
N VAL A 176 5.46 -2.26 5.97
CA VAL A 176 6.37 -2.92 5.02
C VAL A 176 7.70 -2.20 4.94
#